data_AF-A0A963VET0-F1
#
_entry.id   AF-A0A963VET0-F1
#
_cell.length_a   1.000
_cell.length_b   1.000
_cell.length_c   1.000
_cell.angle_alpha   90.00
_cell.angle_beta   90.00
_cell.angle_gamma   90.00
#
_symmetry.space_group_name_H-M   'P 1'
#
loop_
_entity.id
_entity.type
_entity.pdbx_description
1 polymer ?
#
loop_
_entity_poly.entity_id
_entity_poly.type
_entity_poly.pdbx_seq_one_letter_code
_entity_poly.pdbx_strand_id
1 'polypeptide(L)'
;MLDLTFEAPKPKVIAGAKSDWELVIGLEVHAQVASNAKLFSGASTEFGAEPNSNVSFVDAAMPGMLPVINEFCVAQAVRTGLGLKAGINLRSAFDRKNYF
;
A
#
# COMPACT_ATOMS: atom_id res chain seq x y z
N MET A 1 17.88 -16.49 11.37
CA MET A 1 17.73 -15.12 10.85
C MET A 1 17.77 -15.22 9.33
N LEU A 2 16.73 -14.75 8.64
CA LEU A 2 16.79 -14.61 7.19
C LEU A 2 17.86 -13.56 6.88
N ASP A 3 18.78 -13.87 5.99
CA ASP A 3 19.75 -12.90 5.49
C ASP A 3 19.00 -11.89 4.61
N LEU A 4 18.84 -10.67 5.14
CA LEU A 4 18.11 -9.56 4.52
C LEU A 4 19.06 -8.56 3.86
N THR A 5 20.30 -8.95 3.55
CA THR A 5 21.25 -8.07 2.90
C THR A 5 20.76 -7.67 1.50
N PHE A 6 20.42 -6.38 1.37
CA PHE A 6 20.09 -5.77 0.08
C PHE A 6 21.40 -5.33 -0.59
N GLU A 7 21.68 -5.87 -1.78
CA GLU A 7 22.75 -5.37 -2.64
C GLU A 7 22.18 -4.34 -3.61
N ALA A 8 22.78 -3.15 -3.63
CA ALA A 8 22.39 -2.12 -4.57
C ALA A 8 22.71 -2.56 -6.02
N PRO A 9 21.78 -2.36 -6.99
CA PRO A 9 22.05 -2.69 -8.37
C PRO A 9 23.19 -1.83 -8.93
N LYS A 10 23.93 -2.37 -9.90
CA LYS A 10 24.99 -1.61 -10.59
C LYS A 10 24.37 -0.39 -11.31
N PRO A 11 24.95 0.82 -11.16
CA PRO A 11 24.48 2.01 -11.85
C PRO A 11 24.40 1.81 -13.36
N LYS A 12 23.28 2.21 -13.97
CA LYS A 12 23.14 2.24 -15.42
C LYS A 12 23.64 3.59 -15.92
N VAL A 13 24.76 3.56 -16.65
CA VAL A 13 25.37 4.76 -17.22
C VAL A 13 24.94 4.94 -18.67
N ILE A 14 24.65 6.19 -19.05
CA ILE A 14 24.26 6.59 -20.40
C ILE A 14 25.24 7.66 -20.88
N ALA A 15 25.81 7.46 -22.07
CA ALA A 15 26.72 8.42 -22.68
C ALA A 15 25.96 9.70 -23.10
N GLY A 16 26.39 10.85 -22.59
CA GLY A 16 25.94 12.17 -23.03
C GLY A 16 26.94 12.83 -23.97
N ALA A 17 26.54 13.96 -24.57
CA ALA A 17 27.40 14.69 -25.52
C ALA A 17 28.68 15.31 -24.89
N LYS A 18 28.71 15.49 -23.56
CA LYS A 18 29.84 16.09 -22.83
C LYS A 18 30.40 15.21 -21.70
N SER A 19 29.58 14.32 -21.14
CA SER A 19 29.93 13.44 -20.04
C SER A 19 28.94 12.27 -19.97
N ASP A 20 29.33 11.24 -19.23
CA ASP A 20 28.45 10.15 -18.84
C ASP A 20 27.45 10.58 -17.75
N TRP A 21 26.25 9.98 -17.77
CA TRP A 21 25.17 10.23 -16.82
C TRP A 21 24.71 8.92 -16.17
N GLU A 22 24.38 8.98 -14.88
CA GLU A 22 23.76 7.85 -14.16
C GLU A 22 22.23 7.93 -14.21
N LEU A 23 21.58 6.81 -14.52
CA LEU A 23 20.13 6.69 -14.52
C LEU A 23 19.61 6.29 -13.13
N VAL A 24 18.86 7.19 -12.49
CA VAL A 24 18.21 6.96 -11.19
C VAL A 24 16.69 7.03 -11.35
N ILE A 25 15.99 5.93 -11.04
CA ILE A 25 14.52 5.81 -11.18
C ILE A 25 13.95 5.26 -9.87
N GLY A 26 12.89 5.90 -9.37
CA GLY A 26 12.05 5.41 -8.27
C GLY A 26 10.66 5.08 -8.76
N LEU A 27 10.02 4.06 -8.17
CA LEU A 27 8.64 3.67 -8.47
C LEU A 27 7.81 3.69 -7.19
N GLU A 28 6.60 4.25 -7.28
CA GLU A 28 5.56 4.13 -6.27
C GLU A 28 4.43 3.27 -6.84
N VAL A 29 4.16 2.15 -6.20
CA VAL A 29 3.18 1.17 -6.68
C VAL A 29 2.08 1.00 -5.64
N HIS A 30 0.84 1.29 -6.02
CA HIS A 30 -0.34 0.99 -5.23
C HIS A 30 -1.02 -0.27 -5.80
N ALA A 31 -1.18 -1.29 -4.96
CA ALA A 31 -1.85 -2.53 -5.31
C ALA A 31 -3.06 -2.74 -4.38
N GLN A 32 -4.22 -3.03 -4.97
CA GLN A 32 -5.45 -3.28 -4.21
C GLN A 32 -5.43 -4.67 -3.58
N VAL A 33 -5.68 -4.73 -2.27
CA VAL A 33 -5.89 -6.00 -1.57
C VAL A 33 -7.24 -6.58 -2.01
N ALA A 34 -7.23 -7.83 -2.48
CA ALA A 34 -8.43 -8.59 -2.82
C ALA A 34 -9.13 -9.12 -1.55
N SER A 35 -9.65 -8.21 -0.72
CA SER A 35 -10.50 -8.52 0.43
C SER A 35 -11.98 -8.52 0.03
N ASN A 36 -12.87 -9.07 0.86
CA ASN A 36 -14.33 -9.00 0.65
C ASN A 36 -14.96 -7.71 1.21
N ALA A 37 -14.32 -7.10 2.21
CA ALA A 37 -14.75 -5.86 2.85
C ALA A 37 -13.63 -4.83 2.80
N LYS A 38 -13.99 -3.54 2.87
CA LYS A 38 -13.03 -2.42 2.87
C LYS A 38 -12.10 -2.44 4.09
N LEU A 39 -11.08 -1.57 4.07
CA LEU A 39 -10.05 -1.53 5.11
C LEU A 39 -10.59 -1.09 6.49
N PHE A 40 -11.52 -0.14 6.52
CA PHE A 40 -12.02 0.47 7.75
C PHE A 40 -13.53 0.33 7.97
N SER A 41 -14.23 -0.35 7.07
CA SER A 41 -15.68 -0.52 7.10
C SER A 41 -16.07 -1.90 6.58
N GLY A 42 -17.29 -2.33 6.88
CA GLY A 42 -17.84 -3.61 6.43
C GLY A 42 -18.40 -3.61 5.00
N ALA A 43 -18.31 -2.50 4.26
CA ALA A 43 -18.85 -2.43 2.90
C ALA A 43 -18.02 -3.28 1.92
N SER A 44 -18.70 -3.78 0.88
CA SER A 44 -18.08 -4.61 -0.16
C SER A 44 -17.01 -3.85 -0.95
N THR A 45 -16.00 -4.59 -1.41
CA THR A 45 -14.94 -4.17 -2.35
C THR A 45 -15.22 -4.64 -3.77
N GLU A 46 -16.34 -5.33 -4.00
CA GLU A 46 -16.73 -5.86 -5.30
C GLU A 46 -16.86 -4.76 -6.35
N PHE A 47 -16.26 -5.02 -7.51
CA PHE A 47 -16.25 -4.10 -8.64
C PHE A 47 -17.53 -4.26 -9.48
N GLY A 48 -17.99 -3.16 -10.09
CA GLY A 48 -19.08 -3.16 -11.06
C GLY A 48 -20.48 -2.97 -10.48
N ALA A 49 -20.59 -2.69 -9.18
CA ALA A 49 -21.87 -2.33 -8.57
C ALA A 49 -22.30 -0.90 -8.93
N GLU A 50 -23.59 -0.61 -8.75
CA GLU A 50 -24.17 0.71 -8.99
C GLU A 50 -23.49 1.81 -8.14
N PRO A 51 -23.47 3.07 -8.61
CA PRO A 51 -22.91 4.18 -7.84
C PRO A 51 -23.51 4.27 -6.43
N ASN A 52 -22.64 4.39 -5.43
CA ASN A 52 -23.01 4.48 -4.01
C ASN A 52 -23.72 3.24 -3.41
N SER A 53 -23.76 2.09 -4.09
CA SER A 53 -24.41 0.89 -3.53
C SER A 53 -23.53 0.14 -2.52
N ASN A 54 -22.21 0.19 -2.67
CA ASN A 54 -21.23 -0.42 -1.77
C ASN A 54 -20.62 0.63 -0.82
N VAL A 55 -21.45 1.40 -0.12
CA VAL A 55 -21.03 2.51 0.75
C VAL A 55 -21.69 2.39 2.12
N SER A 56 -20.88 2.43 3.18
CA SER A 56 -21.34 2.55 4.57
C SER A 56 -21.24 4.01 5.05
N PHE A 57 -21.80 4.31 6.23
CA PHE A 57 -21.64 5.63 6.84
C PHE A 57 -20.18 5.99 7.16
N VAL A 58 -19.33 5.00 7.44
CA VAL A 58 -17.88 5.21 7.62
C VAL A 58 -17.25 5.67 6.30
N ASP A 59 -17.62 5.04 5.18
CA ASP A 59 -17.09 5.39 3.86
C ASP A 59 -17.56 6.76 3.38
N ALA A 60 -18.81 7.12 3.71
CA ALA A 60 -19.38 8.43 3.45
C ALA A 60 -18.88 9.52 4.43
N ALA A 61 -17.95 9.17 5.33
CA ALA A 61 -17.39 10.06 6.35
C ALA A 61 -18.46 10.80 7.17
N MET A 62 -19.57 10.12 7.48
CA MET A 62 -20.65 10.72 8.26
C MET A 62 -20.17 11.10 9.67
N PRO A 63 -20.65 12.21 10.25
CA PRO A 63 -20.27 12.63 11.59
C PRO A 63 -20.51 11.53 12.63
N GLY A 64 -19.50 11.29 13.48
CA GLY A 64 -19.57 10.30 14.57
C GLY A 64 -19.16 8.88 14.19
N MET A 65 -18.82 8.61 12.93
CA MET A 65 -18.35 7.31 12.49
C MET A 65 -16.89 7.06 12.89
N LEU A 66 -16.58 5.82 13.29
CA LEU A 66 -15.24 5.39 13.70
C LEU A 66 -14.73 4.25 12.80
N PRO A 67 -13.44 4.26 12.40
CA PRO A 67 -12.87 3.21 11.57
C PRO A 67 -12.57 1.95 12.39
N VAL A 68 -12.81 0.77 11.81
CA VAL A 68 -12.39 -0.53 12.37
C VAL A 68 -11.56 -1.27 11.34
N ILE A 69 -10.30 -1.57 11.69
CA ILE A 69 -9.34 -2.18 10.77
C ILE A 69 -9.73 -3.61 10.38
N ASN A 70 -9.55 -3.92 9.09
CA ASN A 70 -9.77 -5.25 8.54
C ASN A 70 -8.54 -6.17 8.75
N GLU A 71 -8.71 -7.23 9.55
CA GLU A 71 -7.65 -8.22 9.86
C GLU A 71 -7.08 -8.90 8.62
N PHE A 72 -7.93 -9.25 7.64
CA PHE A 72 -7.47 -9.89 6.41
C PHE A 72 -6.54 -8.97 5.62
N CYS A 73 -6.86 -7.67 5.54
CA CYS A 73 -6.00 -6.69 4.89
C CYS A 73 -4.62 -6.59 5.56
N VAL A 74 -4.57 -6.62 6.90
CA VAL A 74 -3.32 -6.63 7.66
C VAL A 74 -2.51 -7.90 7.36
N ALA A 75 -3.16 -9.07 7.36
CA ALA A 75 -2.50 -10.33 7.05
C ALA A 75 -1.90 -10.34 5.63
N GLN A 76 -2.60 -9.78 4.64
CA GLN A 76 -2.05 -9.64 3.28
C GLN A 76 -0.87 -8.66 3.24
N ALA A 77 -0.93 -7.53 3.95
CA ALA A 77 0.18 -6.59 4.02
C ALA A 77 1.46 -7.22 4.61
N VAL A 78 1.32 -8.02 5.68
CA VAL A 78 2.44 -8.78 6.27
C VAL A 78 2.97 -9.84 5.29
N ARG A 79 2.08 -10.59 4.62
CA ARG A 79 2.47 -11.58 3.59
C ARG A 79 3.25 -10.92 2.45
N THR A 80 2.78 -9.77 1.96
CA THR A 80 3.48 -9.00 0.92
C THR A 80 4.85 -8.55 1.41
N GLY A 81 4.95 -8.02 2.64
CA GLY A 81 6.24 -7.65 3.23
C GLY A 81 7.23 -8.82 3.28
N LEU A 82 6.78 -9.99 3.73
CA LEU A 82 7.61 -11.20 3.73
C LEU A 82 7.99 -11.65 2.31
N GLY A 83 7.06 -11.60 1.37
CA GLY A 83 7.31 -11.94 -0.05
C GLY A 83 8.32 -11.01 -0.72
N LEU A 84 8.35 -9.74 -0.31
CA LEU A 84 9.32 -8.74 -0.77
C LEU A 84 10.63 -8.74 0.05
N LYS A 85 10.80 -9.69 0.99
CA LYS A 85 11.94 -9.75 1.93
C LYS A 85 12.12 -8.46 2.74
N ALA A 86 11.02 -7.81 3.09
CA ALA A 86 11.04 -6.63 3.96
C ALA A 86 11.12 -7.05 5.45
N GLY A 87 11.69 -6.17 6.28
CA GLY A 87 11.59 -6.28 7.73
C GLY A 87 10.18 -5.98 8.22
N ILE A 88 9.59 -6.89 9.01
CA ILE A 88 8.26 -6.68 9.60
C ILE A 88 8.41 -6.08 10.99
N ASN A 89 7.89 -4.86 11.17
CA ASN A 89 7.82 -4.21 12.47
C ASN A 89 6.71 -4.85 13.32
N LEU A 90 7.01 -5.21 14.57
CA LEU A 90 6.03 -5.78 15.50
C LEU A 90 5.01 -4.76 16.00
N ARG A 91 5.29 -3.46 15.79
CA ARG A 91 4.39 -2.35 16.13
C ARG A 91 4.34 -1.39 14.96
N SER A 92 3.13 -1.06 14.54
CA SER A 92 2.83 -0.04 13.53
C SER A 92 1.60 0.76 13.97
N ALA A 93 1.45 1.97 13.44
CA ALA A 93 0.29 2.83 13.69
C ALA A 93 -0.25 3.36 12.35
N PHE A 94 -1.54 3.73 12.33
CA PHE A 94 -2.13 4.43 11.20
C PHE A 94 -2.12 5.94 11.47
N ASP A 95 -1.70 6.70 10.47
CA ASP A 95 -1.66 8.17 10.50
C ASP A 95 -2.70 8.77 9.55
N ARG A 96 -3.06 10.04 9.80
CA ARG A 96 -4.00 10.79 8.95
C ARG A 96 -3.22 11.65 7.96
N LYS A 97 -3.41 11.42 6.66
CA LYS A 97 -2.91 12.28 5.57
C LYS A 97 -4.04 13.22 5.13
N ASN A 98 -4.00 14.49 5.56
CA ASN A 98 -5.08 15.46 5.32
C ASN A 98 -4.89 16.24 4.02
N TYR A 99 -5.93 16.34 3.19
CA TYR A 99 -6.03 17.15 1.97
C TYR A 99 -7.53 17.37 1.65
N PHE A 100 -7.85 18.42 0.88
CA PHE A 100 -9.20 18.69 0.35
C PHE A 100 -9.29 18.27 -1.10
#